data_AF-A0A0R2NKW3-F1
#
_entry.id   AF-A0A0R2NKW3-F1
#
_cell.length_a   1.000
_cell.length_b   1.000
_cell.length_c   1.000
_cell.angle_alpha   90.00
_cell.angle_beta   90.00
_cell.angle_gamma   90.00
#
_symmetry.space_group_name_H-M   'P 1'
#
loop_
_entity.id
_entity.type
_entity.pdbx_description
1 polymer ?
#
loop_
_entity_poly.entity_id
_entity_poly.type
_entity_poly.pdbx_seq_one_letter_code
_entity_poly.pdbx_strand_id
1 'polypeptide(L)'
;MLLALLSFTVLWLGLNAPAQAMSNVKTMPASLRGTWYEGMSGHEYSQYKLQKNSSGFKDINRKNKVSNSYKAQVVKKLKGFSGKPKYAVIQKQKNGWYGISYNFANGISQMKRGTYKLKGRKYTVLYRVDLSAVDHQYIQKKIRVNVLFHKRINGVHTTLVSSKGMFK
;
A
#
# COMPACT_ATOMS: atom_id res chain seq x y z
N MET A 1 -41.35 21.31 -50.87
CA MET A 1 -41.34 21.56 -49.41
C MET A 1 -40.25 20.70 -48.79
N LEU A 2 -39.34 21.34 -48.07
CA LEU A 2 -38.21 20.78 -47.30
C LEU A 2 -38.66 19.66 -46.34
N LEU A 3 -37.81 18.67 -46.06
CA LEU A 3 -37.17 18.55 -44.75
C LEU A 3 -36.03 17.51 -44.76
N ALA A 4 -34.89 17.96 -44.25
CA ALA A 4 -33.64 17.23 -44.16
C ALA A 4 -33.67 16.16 -43.06
N LEU A 5 -33.16 14.96 -43.36
CA LEU A 5 -32.80 13.95 -42.37
C LEU A 5 -31.46 14.33 -41.73
N LEU A 6 -31.51 14.99 -40.58
CA LEU A 6 -30.35 15.19 -39.71
C LEU A 6 -30.05 13.89 -38.96
N SER A 7 -28.97 13.23 -39.37
CA SER A 7 -28.34 12.13 -38.66
C SER A 7 -27.69 12.65 -37.37
N PHE A 8 -28.31 12.37 -36.23
CA PHE A 8 -27.70 12.59 -34.92
C PHE A 8 -26.62 11.52 -34.67
N THR A 9 -25.37 11.85 -34.98
CA THR A 9 -24.22 11.19 -34.36
C THR A 9 -24.11 11.72 -32.93
N VAL A 10 -24.57 10.92 -31.96
CA VAL A 10 -24.25 11.18 -30.56
C VAL A 10 -22.76 10.92 -30.40
N LEU A 11 -21.96 11.98 -30.51
CA LEU A 11 -20.58 12.00 -30.02
C LEU A 11 -20.65 11.66 -28.53
N TRP A 12 -20.34 10.40 -28.21
CA TRP A 12 -20.09 10.01 -26.83
C TRP A 12 -18.75 10.63 -26.45
N LEU A 13 -18.81 11.89 -26.01
CA LEU A 13 -17.72 12.63 -25.39
C LEU A 13 -17.14 11.72 -24.31
N GLY A 14 -15.93 11.20 -24.57
CA GLY A 14 -15.18 10.41 -23.62
C GLY A 14 -15.20 11.13 -22.28
N LEU A 15 -15.90 10.52 -21.33
CA LEU A 15 -15.86 10.89 -19.93
C LEU A 15 -14.39 10.81 -19.51
N ASN A 16 -13.69 11.95 -19.60
CA ASN A 16 -12.50 12.23 -18.84
C ASN A 16 -12.91 12.08 -17.37
N ALA A 17 -12.85 10.84 -16.87
CA ALA A 17 -13.13 10.54 -15.49
C ALA A 17 -12.22 11.48 -14.68
N PRO A 18 -12.77 12.35 -13.83
CA PRO A 18 -11.96 13.33 -13.14
C PRO A 18 -10.83 12.59 -12.41
N ALA A 19 -9.59 13.04 -12.64
CA ALA A 19 -8.41 12.57 -11.95
C ALA A 19 -8.55 12.91 -10.46
N GLN A 20 -9.31 12.08 -9.73
CA GLN A 20 -9.59 12.28 -8.32
C GLN A 20 -8.27 12.23 -7.56
N ALA A 21 -7.90 13.38 -7.01
CA ALA A 21 -6.64 13.57 -6.31
C ALA A 21 -6.52 12.64 -5.10
N MET A 22 -5.33 12.06 -4.92
CA MET A 22 -4.94 11.38 -3.68
C MET A 22 -5.20 12.30 -2.49
N SER A 23 -5.87 11.79 -1.45
CA SER A 23 -6.15 12.58 -0.24
C SER A 23 -5.38 12.04 0.95
N ASN A 24 -4.66 12.92 1.63
CA ASN A 24 -3.97 12.57 2.88
C ASN A 24 -5.00 12.41 4.00
N VAL A 25 -4.98 11.27 4.67
CA VAL A 25 -5.86 11.01 5.82
C VAL A 25 -5.13 11.31 7.14
N LYS A 26 -5.87 11.77 8.15
CA LYS A 26 -5.31 12.14 9.47
C LYS A 26 -5.02 10.92 10.37
N THR A 27 -5.56 9.74 10.05
CA THR A 27 -5.41 8.52 10.85
C THR A 27 -5.22 7.32 9.95
N MET A 28 -4.56 6.28 10.47
CA MET A 28 -4.43 4.99 9.79
C MET A 28 -5.84 4.41 9.55
N PRO A 29 -6.20 4.04 8.30
CA PRO A 29 -7.46 3.39 7.98
C PRO A 29 -7.66 2.10 8.77
N ALA A 30 -8.89 1.83 9.24
CA ALA A 30 -9.18 0.65 10.05
C ALA A 30 -8.80 -0.67 9.35
N SER A 31 -8.95 -0.73 8.03
CA SER A 31 -8.55 -1.88 7.21
C SER A 31 -7.06 -2.22 7.29
N LEU A 32 -6.18 -1.24 7.52
CA LEU A 32 -4.73 -1.48 7.63
C LEU A 32 -4.28 -1.71 9.08
N ARG A 33 -5.11 -1.37 10.07
CA ARG A 33 -4.70 -1.46 11.48
C ARG A 33 -4.43 -2.89 11.90
N GLY A 34 -3.48 -3.05 12.81
CA GLY A 34 -3.09 -4.34 13.38
C GLY A 34 -1.58 -4.50 13.49
N THR A 35 -1.18 -5.69 13.91
CA THR A 35 0.21 -6.14 13.81
C THR A 35 0.31 -7.12 12.66
N TRP A 36 1.24 -6.86 11.75
CA TRP A 36 1.45 -7.61 10.53
C TRP A 36 2.90 -8.08 10.46
N TYR A 37 3.12 -9.28 9.96
CA TYR A 37 4.42 -9.92 9.86
C TYR A 37 4.71 -10.25 8.41
N GLU A 38 5.81 -9.72 7.89
CA GLU A 38 6.41 -10.09 6.61
C GLU A 38 7.46 -11.16 6.87
N GLY A 39 7.31 -12.34 6.27
CA GLY A 39 8.30 -13.40 6.38
C GLY A 39 9.51 -13.12 5.48
N MET A 40 10.71 -13.28 6.04
CA MET A 40 11.98 -13.17 5.34
C MET A 40 12.67 -14.54 5.28
N SER A 41 13.80 -14.61 4.57
CA SER A 41 14.63 -15.81 4.54
C SER A 41 15.14 -16.19 5.94
N GLY A 42 15.35 -17.48 6.21
CA GLY A 42 16.06 -17.90 7.43
C GLY A 42 15.28 -17.74 8.74
N HIS A 43 13.95 -17.75 8.71
CA HIS A 43 13.07 -17.53 9.87
C HIS A 43 13.16 -16.13 10.48
N GLU A 44 13.52 -15.15 9.68
CA GLU A 44 13.48 -13.73 10.06
C GLU A 44 12.14 -13.11 9.64
N TYR A 45 11.75 -12.02 10.31
CA TYR A 45 10.49 -11.34 10.04
C TYR A 45 10.61 -9.84 10.22
N SER A 46 9.98 -9.07 9.34
CA SER A 46 9.66 -7.67 9.62
C SER A 46 8.27 -7.58 10.24
N GLN A 47 8.14 -6.85 11.35
CA GLN A 47 6.89 -6.60 12.05
C GLN A 47 6.42 -5.16 11.83
N TYR A 48 5.22 -4.99 11.28
CA TYR A 48 4.55 -3.71 11.07
C TYR A 48 3.40 -3.56 12.06
N LYS A 49 3.48 -2.59 12.97
CA LYS A 49 2.41 -2.26 13.92
C LYS A 49 1.70 -0.99 13.47
N LEU A 50 0.54 -1.12 12.84
CA LEU A 50 -0.24 -0.03 12.28
C LEU A 50 -1.40 0.31 13.22
N GLN A 51 -1.33 1.46 13.90
CA GLN A 51 -2.33 1.94 14.87
C GLN A 51 -3.00 3.22 14.37
N LYS A 52 -4.14 3.60 14.96
CA LYS A 52 -4.94 4.75 14.53
C LYS A 52 -4.09 6.02 14.28
N ASN A 53 -3.17 6.35 15.19
CA ASN A 53 -2.37 7.58 15.14
C ASN A 53 -0.86 7.33 14.98
N SER A 54 -0.42 6.09 14.78
CA SER A 54 1.00 5.78 14.64
C SER A 54 1.24 4.53 13.81
N SER A 55 2.45 4.40 13.29
CA SER A 55 2.96 3.18 12.68
C SER A 55 4.30 2.83 13.32
N GLY A 56 4.59 1.55 13.45
CA GLY A 56 5.86 1.06 13.95
C GLY A 56 6.38 -0.09 13.12
N PHE A 57 7.69 -0.26 13.15
CA PHE A 57 8.42 -1.27 12.39
C PHE A 57 9.49 -1.91 13.27
N LYS A 58 9.71 -3.21 13.11
CA LYS A 58 10.84 -3.94 13.69
C LYS A 58 11.32 -5.03 12.75
N ASP A 59 12.63 -5.13 12.52
CA ASP A 59 13.23 -6.33 11.95
C ASP A 59 13.65 -7.27 13.08
N ILE A 60 13.21 -8.52 13.00
CA ILE A 60 13.37 -9.52 14.05
C ILE A 60 14.05 -10.75 13.43
N ASN A 61 15.25 -11.08 13.92
CA ASN A 61 15.97 -12.25 13.43
C ASN A 61 15.47 -13.56 14.07
N ARG A 62 16.02 -14.69 13.63
CA ARG A 62 15.66 -16.03 14.13
C ARG A 62 15.84 -16.22 15.65
N LYS A 63 16.71 -15.42 16.29
CA LYS A 63 16.96 -15.44 17.75
C LYS A 63 16.05 -14.45 18.51
N ASN A 64 15.01 -13.92 17.87
CA ASN A 64 14.13 -12.86 18.39
C ASN A 64 14.85 -11.56 18.75
N LYS A 65 16.07 -11.33 18.24
CA LYS A 65 16.76 -10.04 18.42
C LYS A 65 16.27 -9.04 17.40
N VAL A 66 16.09 -7.80 17.84
CA VAL A 66 15.67 -6.68 16.99
C VAL A 66 16.91 -5.98 16.42
N SER A 67 17.04 -5.93 15.10
CA SER A 67 18.18 -5.27 14.42
C SER A 67 17.85 -3.84 13.97
N ASN A 68 16.60 -3.57 13.62
CA ASN A 68 16.12 -2.25 13.25
C ASN A 68 14.74 -2.01 13.83
N SER A 69 14.45 -0.78 14.28
CA SER A 69 13.11 -0.42 14.69
C SER A 69 12.86 1.08 14.63
N TYR A 70 11.61 1.45 14.36
CA TYR A 70 11.14 2.82 14.48
C TYR A 70 9.66 2.89 14.84
N LYS A 71 9.24 4.07 15.27
CA LYS A 71 7.84 4.44 15.49
C LYS A 71 7.61 5.83 14.94
N ALA A 72 6.62 5.97 14.07
CA ALA A 72 6.24 7.23 13.44
C ALA A 72 4.81 7.61 13.79
N GLN A 73 4.57 8.89 14.02
CA GLN A 73 3.23 9.45 14.21
C GLN A 73 2.55 9.67 12.86
N VAL A 74 1.28 9.32 12.74
CA VAL A 74 0.48 9.62 11.55
C VAL A 74 0.10 11.10 11.56
N VAL A 75 0.42 11.81 10.49
CA VAL A 75 0.19 13.24 10.33
C VAL A 75 -0.40 13.53 8.94
N LYS A 76 -1.01 14.71 8.76
CA LYS A 76 -1.62 15.13 7.48
C LYS A 76 -0.58 15.54 6.42
N LYS A 77 0.58 16.04 6.86
CA LYS A 77 1.70 16.49 6.02
C LYS A 77 3.00 16.09 6.70
N LEU A 78 4.00 15.65 5.93
CA LEU A 78 5.33 15.33 6.46
C LEU A 78 5.96 16.61 7.04
N LYS A 79 6.72 16.46 8.11
CA LYS A 79 7.39 17.56 8.81
C LYS A 79 8.89 17.27 8.86
N GLY A 80 9.68 18.13 8.23
CA GLY A 80 11.14 18.07 8.22
C GLY A 80 11.71 16.75 7.67
N PHE A 81 12.98 16.78 7.28
CA PHE A 81 13.74 15.55 7.10
C PHE A 81 14.40 15.22 8.45
N SER A 82 14.32 13.98 8.91
CA SER A 82 15.03 13.54 10.12
C SER A 82 15.76 12.25 9.87
N GLY A 83 16.95 12.05 10.45
CA GLY A 83 17.76 10.84 10.27
C GLY A 83 17.12 9.50 10.73
N LYS A 84 15.88 9.52 11.21
CA LYS A 84 15.04 8.35 11.52
C LYS A 84 13.57 8.66 11.20
N PRO A 85 12.72 7.67 10.86
CA PRO A 85 11.29 7.88 10.66
C PRO A 85 10.60 8.35 11.96
N LYS A 86 10.06 9.57 11.96
CA LYS A 86 9.28 10.18 13.06
C LYS A 86 7.83 10.46 12.67
N TYR A 87 7.58 10.75 11.40
CA TYR A 87 6.27 11.08 10.88
C TYR A 87 5.94 10.22 9.66
N ALA A 88 4.67 9.82 9.58
CA ALA A 88 4.11 9.10 8.46
C ALA A 88 2.90 9.86 7.90
N VAL A 89 2.83 9.97 6.57
CA VAL A 89 1.63 10.43 5.87
C VAL A 89 0.99 9.23 5.20
N ILE A 90 -0.33 9.14 5.29
CA ILE A 90 -1.13 8.11 4.64
C ILE A 90 -1.94 8.76 3.53
N GLN A 91 -1.73 8.30 2.31
CA GLN A 91 -2.44 8.74 1.11
C GLN A 91 -3.50 7.72 0.74
N LYS A 92 -4.77 8.09 0.83
CA LYS A 92 -5.86 7.25 0.31
C LYS A 92 -5.85 7.31 -1.21
N GLN A 93 -5.86 6.13 -1.83
CA GLN A 93 -5.95 5.96 -3.27
C GLN A 93 -7.27 5.27 -3.66
N LYS A 94 -7.37 4.77 -4.89
CA LYS A 94 -8.57 4.09 -5.39
C LYS A 94 -8.56 2.61 -5.02
N ASN A 95 -9.74 1.98 -5.04
CA ASN A 95 -9.91 0.53 -4.83
C ASN A 95 -9.30 -0.02 -3.52
N GLY A 96 -9.27 0.80 -2.46
CA GLY A 96 -8.79 0.39 -1.14
C GLY A 96 -7.27 0.33 -0.99
N TRP A 97 -6.51 0.88 -1.95
CA TRP A 97 -5.07 1.10 -1.82
C TRP A 97 -4.77 2.34 -0.98
N TYR A 98 -3.65 2.28 -0.26
CA TYR A 98 -3.12 3.37 0.54
C TYR A 98 -1.61 3.44 0.41
N GLY A 99 -1.09 4.63 0.11
CA GLY A 99 0.34 4.91 0.15
C GLY A 99 0.75 5.36 1.55
N ILE A 100 1.87 4.85 2.06
CA ILE A 100 2.50 5.29 3.30
C ILE A 100 3.89 5.84 2.97
N SER A 101 4.11 7.09 3.35
CA SER A 101 5.41 7.77 3.21
C SER A 101 5.91 8.22 4.57
N TYR A 102 7.22 8.08 4.79
CA TYR A 102 7.89 8.45 6.04
C TYR A 102 8.83 9.63 5.82
N ASN A 103 9.02 10.47 6.83
CA ASN A 103 9.87 11.68 6.77
C ASN A 103 11.40 11.41 6.79
N PHE A 104 11.81 10.26 6.27
CA PHE A 104 13.20 9.78 6.18
C PHE A 104 13.43 8.96 4.90
N ALA A 105 12.37 8.55 4.20
CA ALA A 105 12.46 7.66 3.06
C ALA A 105 12.03 8.38 1.79
N ASN A 106 12.89 8.34 0.77
CA ASN A 106 12.50 8.65 -0.61
C ASN A 106 11.72 7.45 -1.15
N GLY A 107 10.43 7.36 -0.83
CA GLY A 107 9.59 6.27 -1.30
C GLY A 107 8.19 6.26 -0.70
N ILE A 108 7.29 5.57 -1.42
CA ILE A 108 5.92 5.31 -0.97
C ILE A 108 5.75 3.79 -0.91
N SER A 109 5.38 3.28 0.26
CA SER A 109 4.96 1.90 0.42
C SER A 109 3.47 1.80 0.18
N GLN A 110 3.04 1.03 -0.83
CA GLN A 110 1.63 0.82 -1.13
C GLN A 110 1.09 -0.36 -0.36
N MET A 111 -0.06 -0.17 0.28
CA MET A 111 -0.68 -1.17 1.13
C MET A 111 -2.17 -1.34 0.86
N LYS A 112 -2.65 -2.60 0.93
CA LYS A 112 -4.07 -2.94 0.81
C LYS A 112 -4.39 -4.22 1.56
N ARG A 113 -5.51 -4.24 2.28
CA ARG A 113 -6.02 -5.48 2.90
C ARG A 113 -6.57 -6.42 1.85
N GLY A 114 -6.33 -7.72 2.02
CA GLY A 114 -6.83 -8.76 1.13
C GLY A 114 -6.95 -10.11 1.80
N THR A 115 -7.10 -11.14 0.96
CA THR A 115 -7.23 -12.54 1.37
C THR A 115 -6.23 -13.39 0.59
N TYR A 116 -5.45 -14.20 1.29
CA TYR A 116 -4.46 -15.11 0.70
C TYR A 116 -4.76 -16.55 1.10
N LYS A 117 -4.67 -17.49 0.15
CA LYS A 117 -4.84 -18.92 0.41
C LYS A 117 -3.48 -19.58 0.56
N LEU A 118 -3.20 -20.12 1.74
CA LEU A 118 -1.97 -20.85 2.05
C LEU A 118 -2.34 -22.24 2.55
N LYS A 119 -1.82 -23.29 1.88
CA LYS A 119 -2.06 -24.70 2.25
C LYS A 119 -3.55 -25.02 2.51
N GLY A 120 -4.42 -24.61 1.58
CA GLY A 120 -5.87 -24.83 1.68
C GLY A 120 -6.64 -23.84 2.54
N ARG A 121 -5.99 -23.10 3.45
CA ARG A 121 -6.65 -22.17 4.39
C ARG A 121 -6.60 -20.73 3.87
N LYS A 122 -7.70 -19.99 4.05
CA LYS A 122 -7.79 -18.56 3.71
C LYS A 122 -7.37 -17.71 4.91
N TYR A 123 -6.51 -16.74 4.68
CA TYR A 123 -6.02 -15.80 5.69
C TYR A 123 -6.36 -14.37 5.27
N THR A 124 -6.78 -13.55 6.22
CA THR A 124 -6.71 -12.09 6.03
C THR A 124 -5.25 -11.67 6.06
N VAL A 125 -4.86 -10.89 5.05
CA VAL A 125 -3.49 -10.42 4.87
C VAL A 125 -3.45 -8.93 4.56
N LEU A 126 -2.27 -8.35 4.71
CA LEU A 126 -1.92 -7.04 4.20
C LEU A 126 -0.97 -7.23 3.02
N TYR A 127 -1.39 -6.78 1.84
CA TYR A 127 -0.51 -6.67 0.68
C TYR A 127 0.33 -5.42 0.81
N ARG A 128 1.63 -5.54 0.54
CA ARG A 128 2.60 -4.44 0.61
C ARG A 128 3.54 -4.47 -0.60
N VAL A 129 3.86 -3.31 -1.15
CA VAL A 129 4.94 -3.15 -2.14
C VAL A 129 5.61 -1.79 -1.95
N ASP A 130 6.94 -1.77 -1.99
CA ASP A 130 7.70 -0.52 -1.98
C ASP A 130 7.95 -0.06 -3.42
N LEU A 131 7.57 1.18 -3.71
CA LEU A 131 7.66 1.74 -5.06
C LEU A 131 8.99 2.43 -5.37
N SER A 132 10.01 2.28 -4.52
CA SER A 132 11.35 2.83 -4.78
C SER A 132 12.07 2.17 -5.96
N ALA A 133 11.53 1.07 -6.51
CA ALA A 133 12.14 0.28 -7.58
C ALA A 133 11.20 -0.01 -8.76
N VAL A 134 10.00 0.60 -8.80
CA VAL A 134 9.07 0.39 -9.92
C VAL A 134 9.32 1.47 -10.95
N ASP A 135 9.96 1.11 -12.05
CA ASP A 135 10.18 1.99 -13.19
C ASP A 135 8.81 2.54 -13.65
N HIS A 136 8.61 3.85 -13.44
CA HIS A 136 7.32 4.51 -13.59
C HIS A 136 6.81 4.51 -15.05
N GLN A 137 7.64 4.07 -16.00
CA GLN A 137 7.36 4.10 -17.42
C GLN A 137 6.49 2.91 -17.90
N TYR A 138 6.38 1.81 -17.14
CA TYR A 138 5.53 0.66 -17.48
C TYR A 138 4.78 0.10 -16.26
N ILE A 139 3.67 0.73 -15.88
CA ILE A 139 2.81 0.22 -14.80
C ILE A 139 2.11 -1.07 -15.28
N GLN A 140 2.66 -2.23 -14.91
CA GLN A 140 2.09 -3.53 -15.21
C GLN A 140 0.66 -3.65 -14.65
N LYS A 141 -0.27 -4.27 -15.40
CA LYS A 141 -1.68 -4.51 -14.96
C LYS A 141 -1.76 -5.31 -13.65
N LYS A 142 -0.75 -6.13 -13.39
CA LYS A 142 -0.56 -6.87 -12.13
C LYS A 142 0.85 -6.60 -11.61
N ILE A 143 0.98 -6.45 -10.31
CA ILE A 143 2.25 -6.23 -9.63
C ILE A 143 2.45 -7.30 -8.56
N ARG A 144 3.70 -7.76 -8.39
CA ARG A 144 4.07 -8.66 -7.30
C ARG A 144 4.11 -7.87 -6.00
N VAL A 145 3.39 -8.34 -5.00
CA VAL A 145 3.31 -7.74 -3.67
C VAL A 145 3.73 -8.75 -2.63
N ASN A 146 4.32 -8.27 -1.54
CA ASN A 146 4.60 -9.06 -0.35
C ASN A 146 3.29 -9.27 0.43
N VAL A 147 3.16 -10.45 1.03
CA VAL A 147 1.97 -10.87 1.78
C VAL A 147 2.32 -10.89 3.26
N LEU A 148 1.70 -9.99 4.02
CA LEU A 148 1.91 -9.89 5.45
C LEU A 148 0.73 -10.50 6.21
N PHE A 149 1.03 -11.27 7.24
CA PHE A 149 0.04 -12.00 8.04
C PHE A 149 -0.09 -11.43 9.44
N HIS A 150 -1.22 -11.65 10.12
CA HIS A 150 -1.35 -11.31 11.55
C HIS A 150 -0.57 -12.24 12.49
N LYS A 151 -0.04 -13.35 11.98
CA LYS A 151 0.80 -14.30 12.71
C LYS A 151 2.11 -14.50 11.95
N ARG A 152 3.18 -14.86 12.65
CA ARG A 152 4.45 -15.22 12.00
C ARG A 152 4.25 -16.50 11.19
N ILE A 153 4.48 -16.42 9.89
CA ILE A 153 4.47 -17.57 8.98
C ILE A 153 5.82 -17.58 8.29
N ASN A 154 6.55 -18.69 8.42
CA ASN A 154 7.89 -18.80 7.88
C ASN A 154 7.91 -18.71 6.35
N GLY A 155 9.01 -18.19 5.82
CA GLY A 155 9.25 -18.04 4.39
C GLY A 155 8.71 -16.74 3.81
N VAL A 156 9.22 -16.38 2.64
CA VAL A 156 8.79 -15.21 1.88
C VAL A 156 7.50 -15.56 1.13
N HIS A 157 6.44 -14.77 1.36
CA HIS A 157 5.15 -14.96 0.68
C HIS A 157 4.87 -13.76 -0.22
N THR A 158 4.65 -14.03 -1.50
CA THR A 158 4.29 -13.01 -2.49
C THR A 158 3.10 -13.46 -3.32
N THR A 159 2.41 -12.50 -3.93
CA THR A 159 1.33 -12.79 -4.90
C THR A 159 1.26 -11.68 -5.95
N LEU A 160 0.68 -11.98 -7.11
CA LEU A 160 0.32 -10.96 -8.10
C LEU A 160 -1.06 -10.39 -7.76
N VAL A 161 -1.17 -9.07 -7.70
CA VAL A 161 -2.45 -8.36 -7.53
C VAL A 161 -2.61 -7.31 -8.62
N SER A 162 -3.85 -6.94 -8.93
CA SER A 162 -4.10 -5.83 -9.85
C SER A 162 -3.51 -4.52 -9.32
N SER A 163 -2.79 -3.81 -10.19
CA SER A 163 -2.27 -2.46 -9.92
C SER A 163 -3.37 -1.38 -10.02
N LYS A 164 -4.60 -1.74 -10.40
CA LYS A 164 -5.70 -0.79 -10.60
C LYS A 164 -5.97 0.02 -9.34
N GLY A 165 -5.71 1.32 -9.39
CA GLY A 165 -5.93 2.27 -8.30
C GLY A 165 -4.78 2.36 -7.28
N MET A 166 -3.69 1.63 -7.49
CA MET A 166 -2.43 1.74 -6.72
C MET A 166 -1.59 2.95 -7.15
N PHE A 167 -1.74 3.33 -8.41
CA PHE A 167 -1.04 4.44 -9.04
C PHE A 167 -2.10 5.42 -9.56
N LYS A 168 -1.77 6.71 -9.57
CA LYS A 168 -2.57 7.68 -10.33
C LYS A 168 -2.36 7.46 -11.81
#